data_AF-A0A2W4PYX5-F1
#
_entry.id   AF-A0A2W4PYX5-F1
#
_cell.length_a   1.000
_cell.length_b   1.000
_cell.length_c   1.000
_cell.angle_alpha   90.00
_cell.angle_beta   90.00
_cell.angle_gamma   90.00
#
_symmetry.space_group_name_H-M   'P 1'
#
loop_
_entity.id
_entity.type
_entity.pdbx_description
1 polymer ?
#
loop_
_entity_poly.entity_id
_entity_poly.type
_entity_poly.pdbx_seq_one_letter_code
_entity_poly.pdbx_strand_id
1 'polypeptide(L)'
;MRQATNRETAVLLKDWEETGRIWDSPGPHGERLRFFDFPAHCLMGLAALARQGMVRNHLEPWGLTMPEWRLLSTVADCSPIRFTEVARLTAMDKAQVSRALRSAQGKGLLQSLVLPVAPGAEGERATSAGRVHLSITPSGRELFDKVMPSIQREQLRLVQLMSAEERRIIIRLARRLFAQLTEERGDRASSRGFRGEAGELAAAANS
;
A
#
# COMPACT_ATOMS: atom_id res chain seq x y z
N MET A 1 2.86 32.14 -0.50
CA MET A 1 2.48 30.72 -0.68
C MET A 1 1.48 30.16 0.33
N ARG A 2 1.39 30.64 1.58
CA ARG A 2 0.42 30.12 2.59
C ARG A 2 -1.06 30.42 2.32
N GLN A 3 -1.39 31.47 1.56
CA GLN A 3 -2.79 31.86 1.29
C GLN A 3 -3.50 31.00 0.23
N ALA A 4 -2.77 30.42 -0.74
CA ALA A 4 -3.34 29.56 -1.77
C ALA A 4 -3.76 28.19 -1.21
N THR A 5 -2.91 27.58 -0.37
CA THR A 5 -3.17 26.30 0.30
C THR A 5 -4.40 26.36 1.19
N ASN A 6 -4.68 27.51 1.82
CA ASN A 6 -5.82 27.67 2.72
C ASN A 6 -7.16 27.74 1.96
N ARG A 7 -7.16 28.29 0.74
CA ARG A 7 -8.37 28.38 -0.11
C ARG A 7 -8.71 27.03 -0.76
N GLU A 8 -7.69 26.30 -1.22
CA GLU A 8 -7.86 24.93 -1.76
C GLU A 8 -8.33 23.95 -0.68
N THR A 9 -7.76 24.05 0.53
CA THR A 9 -8.16 23.18 1.66
C THR A 9 -9.59 23.47 2.13
N ALA A 10 -10.02 24.73 2.11
CA ALA A 10 -11.40 25.11 2.45
C ALA A 10 -12.43 24.62 1.41
N VAL A 11 -12.06 24.60 0.12
CA VAL A 11 -12.90 24.01 -0.94
C VAL A 11 -13.05 22.51 -0.73
N LEU A 12 -11.94 21.81 -0.49
CA LEU A 12 -11.95 20.36 -0.24
C LEU A 12 -12.80 20.00 0.99
N LEU A 13 -12.73 20.75 2.08
CA LEU A 13 -13.54 20.48 3.27
C LEU A 13 -15.04 20.69 3.03
N LYS A 14 -15.40 21.72 2.24
CA LYS A 14 -16.80 21.97 1.85
C LYS A 14 -17.35 20.86 0.95
N ASP A 15 -16.51 20.32 0.08
CA ASP A 15 -16.88 19.20 -0.78
C ASP A 15 -17.23 17.94 0.05
N TRP A 16 -16.55 17.71 1.18
CA TRP A 16 -16.83 16.56 2.06
C TRP A 16 -18.19 16.61 2.77
N GLU A 17 -18.70 17.81 3.10
CA GLU A 17 -20.06 17.96 3.65
C GLU A 17 -21.14 17.62 2.61
N GLU A 18 -20.89 17.96 1.34
CA GLU A 18 -21.78 17.61 0.23
C GLU A 18 -21.71 16.12 -0.10
N THR A 19 -20.50 15.55 -0.13
CA THR A 19 -20.28 14.11 -0.28
C THR A 19 -21.01 13.31 0.80
N GLY A 20 -20.99 13.75 2.05
CA GLY A 20 -21.74 13.11 3.15
C GLY A 20 -23.23 13.01 2.87
N ARG A 21 -23.86 14.11 2.44
CA ARG A 21 -25.30 14.12 2.07
C ARG A 21 -25.62 13.21 0.89
N ILE A 22 -24.70 13.08 -0.07
CA ILE A 22 -24.86 12.18 -1.21
C ILE A 22 -24.77 10.71 -0.77
N TRP A 23 -23.89 10.39 0.18
CA TRP A 23 -23.75 9.04 0.72
C TRP A 23 -24.95 8.58 1.54
N ASP A 24 -25.66 9.51 2.18
CA ASP A 24 -26.92 9.20 2.89
C ASP A 24 -28.03 8.75 1.93
N SER A 25 -27.91 9.08 0.65
CA SER A 25 -28.93 8.82 -0.36
C SER A 25 -28.28 8.67 -1.74
N PRO A 26 -27.53 7.59 -2.02
CA PRO A 26 -26.81 7.43 -3.29
C PRO A 26 -27.71 7.04 -4.47
N GLY A 27 -28.98 6.69 -4.20
CA GLY A 27 -29.90 6.12 -5.18
C GLY A 27 -29.83 4.59 -5.22
N PRO A 28 -30.86 3.88 -5.74
CA PRO A 28 -30.89 2.41 -5.74
C PRO A 28 -29.73 1.76 -6.49
N HIS A 29 -29.15 2.47 -7.47
CA HIS A 29 -28.03 1.98 -8.28
C HIS A 29 -26.79 2.86 -8.16
N GLY A 30 -26.76 3.78 -7.20
CA GLY A 30 -25.64 4.71 -7.02
C GLY A 30 -25.62 5.86 -8.03
N GLU A 31 -26.71 6.10 -8.76
CA GLU A 31 -26.80 7.11 -9.81
C GLU A 31 -26.59 8.55 -9.32
N ARG A 32 -26.69 8.79 -8.01
CA ARG A 32 -26.39 10.09 -7.38
C ARG A 32 -24.95 10.22 -6.90
N LEU A 33 -24.16 9.15 -6.89
CA LEU A 33 -22.73 9.23 -6.63
C LEU A 33 -22.04 9.85 -7.85
N ARG A 34 -21.53 11.07 -7.72
CA ARG A 34 -20.66 11.67 -8.74
C ARG A 34 -19.23 11.17 -8.52
N PHE A 35 -18.37 11.28 -9.53
CA PHE A 35 -16.99 10.77 -9.48
C PHE A 35 -16.20 11.25 -8.24
N PHE A 36 -16.32 12.53 -7.90
CA PHE A 36 -15.65 13.13 -6.75
C PHE A 36 -16.24 12.68 -5.40
N ASP A 37 -17.47 12.19 -5.39
CA ASP A 37 -18.15 11.64 -4.22
C ASP A 37 -17.91 10.13 -4.08
N PHE A 38 -17.15 9.49 -4.96
CA PHE A 38 -16.90 8.06 -4.81
C PHE A 38 -16.09 7.79 -3.53
N PRO A 39 -16.46 6.78 -2.71
CA PRO A 39 -15.68 6.40 -1.54
C PRO A 39 -14.20 6.13 -1.86
N ALA A 40 -13.94 5.49 -3.00
CA ALA A 40 -12.57 5.25 -3.48
C ALA A 40 -11.82 6.54 -3.79
N HIS A 41 -12.48 7.54 -4.41
CA HIS A 41 -11.88 8.84 -4.70
C HIS A 41 -11.48 9.55 -3.40
N CYS A 42 -12.38 9.60 -2.42
CA CYS A 42 -12.15 10.22 -1.12
C CYS A 42 -10.98 9.56 -0.37
N LEU A 43 -10.95 8.23 -0.31
CA LEU A 43 -9.88 7.47 0.35
C LEU A 43 -8.52 7.67 -0.33
N MET A 44 -8.50 7.69 -1.67
CA MET A 44 -7.26 7.93 -2.42
C MET A 44 -6.74 9.35 -2.20
N GLY A 45 -7.62 10.36 -2.17
CA GLY A 45 -7.26 11.75 -1.88
C GLY A 45 -6.67 11.90 -0.48
N LEU A 46 -7.35 11.37 0.54
CA LEU A 46 -6.87 11.39 1.92
C LEU A 46 -5.51 10.69 2.06
N ALA A 47 -5.36 9.50 1.46
CA ALA A 47 -4.09 8.77 1.45
C ALA A 47 -2.98 9.54 0.72
N ALA A 48 -3.31 10.30 -0.33
CA ALA A 48 -2.35 11.13 -1.05
C ALA A 48 -1.84 12.30 -0.21
N LEU A 49 -2.74 13.02 0.46
CA LEU A 49 -2.38 14.12 1.35
C LEU A 49 -1.53 13.64 2.53
N ALA A 50 -1.95 12.54 3.19
CA ALA A 50 -1.18 11.94 4.28
C ALA A 50 0.23 11.52 3.83
N ARG A 51 0.34 10.92 2.64
CA ARG A 51 1.62 10.52 2.06
C ARG A 51 2.51 11.72 1.75
N GLN A 52 1.97 12.77 1.15
CA GLN A 52 2.73 13.97 0.79
C GLN A 52 3.31 14.66 2.03
N GLY A 53 2.50 14.81 3.09
CA GLY A 53 2.96 15.34 4.37
C GLY A 53 4.08 14.48 4.97
N MET A 54 3.90 13.15 4.97
CA MET A 54 4.91 12.22 5.47
C MET A 54 6.24 12.32 4.71
N VAL A 55 6.19 12.31 3.37
CA VAL A 55 7.40 12.39 2.54
C VAL A 55 8.14 13.70 2.80
N ARG A 56 7.45 14.83 2.63
CA ARG A 56 8.05 16.16 2.74
C ARG A 56 8.65 16.43 4.12
N ASN A 57 7.91 16.08 5.18
CA ASN A 57 8.27 16.51 6.53
C ASN A 57 9.19 15.51 7.25
N HIS A 58 9.14 14.21 6.88
CA HIS A 58 9.80 13.17 7.66
C HIS A 58 10.73 12.26 6.86
N LEU A 59 10.61 12.16 5.54
CA LEU A 59 11.44 11.25 4.73
C LEU A 59 12.49 11.99 3.89
N GLU A 60 12.11 13.07 3.21
CA GLU A 60 12.99 13.90 2.40
C GLU A 60 14.23 14.41 3.17
N PRO A 61 14.13 14.88 4.44
CA PRO A 61 15.31 15.29 5.21
C PRO A 61 16.35 14.18 5.41
N TRP A 62 15.94 12.93 5.28
CA TRP A 62 16.78 11.74 5.42
C TRP A 62 17.13 11.12 4.06
N GLY A 63 16.82 11.81 2.96
CA GLY A 63 17.03 11.30 1.61
C GLY A 63 16.21 10.05 1.29
N LEU A 64 15.08 9.83 1.99
CA LEU A 64 14.21 8.68 1.78
C LEU A 64 13.01 9.03 0.91
N THR A 65 12.65 8.10 0.04
CA THR A 65 11.37 8.11 -0.69
C THR A 65 10.33 7.26 0.05
N MET A 66 9.04 7.46 -0.25
CA MET A 66 7.97 6.63 0.34
C MET A 66 8.15 5.12 0.06
N PRO A 67 8.48 4.67 -1.17
CA PRO A 67 8.72 3.25 -1.42
C PRO A 67 9.90 2.67 -0.62
N GLU A 68 10.99 3.43 -0.48
CA GLU A 68 12.14 3.01 0.33
C GLU A 68 11.78 2.94 1.81
N TRP A 69 11.04 3.93 2.31
CA TRP A 69 10.57 3.92 3.70
C TRP A 69 9.67 2.71 3.98
N ARG A 70 8.68 2.43 3.12
CA ARG A 70 7.81 1.25 3.27
C ARG A 70 8.62 -0.04 3.29
N LEU A 71 9.59 -0.16 2.40
CA LEU A 71 10.47 -1.32 2.36
C LEU A 71 11.30 -1.43 3.65
N LEU A 72 11.97 -0.34 4.05
CA LEU A 72 12.80 -0.29 5.25
C LEU A 72 11.99 -0.61 6.51
N SER A 73 10.81 -0.02 6.68
CA SER A 73 9.97 -0.25 7.84
C SER A 73 9.42 -1.67 7.90
N THR A 74 8.98 -2.23 6.77
CA THR A 74 8.50 -3.61 6.73
C THR A 74 9.63 -4.61 7.02
N VAL A 75 10.83 -4.37 6.49
CA VAL A 75 11.97 -5.25 6.77
C VAL A 75 12.45 -5.06 8.22
N ALA A 76 12.43 -3.86 8.78
CA ALA A 76 12.82 -3.62 10.18
C ALA A 76 12.01 -4.47 11.17
N ASP A 77 10.70 -4.63 10.94
CA ASP A 77 9.80 -5.35 11.84
C ASP A 77 9.69 -6.86 11.53
N CYS A 78 10.07 -7.28 10.33
CA CYS A 78 9.86 -8.66 9.86
C CYS A 78 11.12 -9.36 9.33
N SER A 79 12.32 -8.79 9.55
CA SER A 79 13.58 -9.34 9.02
C SER A 79 13.92 -10.70 9.65
N PRO A 80 14.35 -11.71 8.87
CA PRO A 80 14.40 -11.72 7.39
C PRO A 80 13.03 -12.00 6.76
N ILE A 81 12.71 -11.32 5.65
CA ILE A 81 11.41 -11.44 4.96
C ILE A 81 11.56 -11.70 3.47
N ARG A 82 10.68 -12.53 2.88
CA ARG A 82 10.65 -12.80 1.44
C ARG A 82 10.23 -11.57 0.64
N PHE A 83 10.84 -11.37 -0.53
CA PHE A 83 10.48 -10.30 -1.46
C PHE A 83 9.01 -10.30 -1.85
N THR A 84 8.42 -11.48 -2.08
CA THR A 84 7.01 -11.62 -2.44
C THR A 84 6.08 -11.27 -1.28
N GLU A 85 6.52 -11.57 -0.05
CA GLU A 85 5.79 -11.20 1.17
C GLU A 85 5.82 -9.68 1.39
N VAL A 86 6.96 -9.05 1.14
CA VAL A 86 7.07 -7.58 1.17
C VAL A 86 6.09 -6.94 0.18
N ALA A 87 6.01 -7.43 -1.05
CA ALA A 87 5.07 -6.91 -2.05
C ALA A 87 3.61 -7.01 -1.55
N ARG A 88 3.28 -8.13 -0.90
CA ARG A 88 1.95 -8.35 -0.28
C ARG A 88 1.67 -7.37 0.86
N LEU A 89 2.58 -7.26 1.84
CA LEU A 89 2.39 -6.42 3.04
C LEU A 89 2.37 -4.92 2.74
N THR A 90 3.13 -4.48 1.74
CA THR A 90 3.23 -3.06 1.37
C THR A 90 2.19 -2.63 0.33
N ALA A 91 1.44 -3.59 -0.23
CA ALA A 91 0.57 -3.42 -1.40
C ALA A 91 1.27 -2.79 -2.62
N MET A 92 2.60 -2.89 -2.69
CA MET A 92 3.42 -2.42 -3.80
C MET A 92 3.54 -3.53 -4.85
N ASP A 93 3.58 -3.17 -6.13
CA ASP A 93 3.87 -4.16 -7.17
C ASP A 93 5.34 -4.63 -7.11
N LYS A 94 5.62 -5.79 -7.70
CA LYS A 94 6.96 -6.39 -7.69
C LYS A 94 8.01 -5.48 -8.36
N ALA A 95 7.64 -4.71 -9.38
CA ALA A 95 8.59 -3.81 -10.04
C ALA A 95 8.94 -2.61 -9.14
N GLN A 96 7.97 -2.09 -8.39
CA GLN A 96 8.15 -1.01 -7.42
C GLN A 96 9.00 -1.47 -6.23
N VAL A 97 8.74 -2.66 -5.68
CA VAL A 97 9.59 -3.26 -4.62
C VAL A 97 11.01 -3.44 -5.14
N SER A 98 11.19 -3.95 -6.36
CA SER A 98 12.50 -4.17 -6.98
C SER A 98 13.29 -2.86 -7.16
N ARG A 99 12.65 -1.79 -7.65
CA ARG A 99 13.29 -0.47 -7.78
C ARG A 99 13.66 0.13 -6.41
N ALA A 100 12.75 0.06 -5.44
CA ALA A 100 12.98 0.57 -4.09
C ALA A 100 14.12 -0.20 -3.39
N LEU A 101 14.16 -1.53 -3.55
CA LEU A 101 15.22 -2.37 -3.00
C LEU A 101 16.59 -2.00 -3.55
N ARG A 102 16.73 -1.87 -4.89
CA ARG A 102 18.01 -1.45 -5.49
C ARG A 102 18.47 -0.09 -4.97
N SER A 103 17.56 0.87 -4.87
CA SER A 103 17.86 2.21 -4.34
C SER A 103 18.30 2.15 -2.87
N ALA A 104 17.57 1.41 -2.03
CA ALA A 104 17.90 1.23 -0.61
C ALA A 104 19.23 0.47 -0.41
N GLN A 105 19.54 -0.50 -1.26
CA GLN A 105 20.83 -1.20 -1.29
C GLN A 105 21.98 -0.25 -1.67
N GLY A 106 21.77 0.60 -2.67
CA GLY A 106 22.75 1.63 -3.05
C GLY A 106 23.03 2.62 -1.91
N LYS A 107 22.06 2.85 -1.03
CA LYS A 107 22.20 3.64 0.21
C LYS A 107 22.72 2.83 1.41
N GLY A 108 22.98 1.53 1.22
CA GLY A 108 23.44 0.62 2.27
C GLY A 108 22.41 0.32 3.36
N LEU A 109 21.12 0.58 3.15
CA LEU A 109 20.07 0.45 4.19
C LEU A 109 19.47 -0.96 4.28
N LEU A 110 19.50 -1.69 3.17
CA LEU A 110 18.94 -3.03 3.06
C LEU A 110 19.92 -3.93 2.33
N GLN A 111 19.79 -5.23 2.57
CA GLN A 111 20.51 -6.26 1.86
C GLN A 111 19.55 -7.38 1.45
N SER A 112 19.92 -8.12 0.41
CA SER A 112 19.13 -9.25 -0.09
C SER A 112 19.99 -10.48 -0.29
N LEU A 113 19.48 -11.64 0.11
CA LEU A 113 20.11 -12.94 -0.10
C LEU A 113 19.17 -13.82 -0.91
N VAL A 114 19.71 -14.53 -1.91
CA VAL A 114 18.97 -15.55 -2.65
C VAL A 114 19.20 -16.88 -1.96
N LEU A 115 18.14 -17.47 -1.39
CA LEU A 115 18.24 -18.78 -0.76
C LEU A 115 18.05 -19.92 -1.78
N PRO A 116 18.65 -21.10 -1.55
CA PRO A 116 18.37 -22.30 -2.32
C PRO A 116 16.89 -22.69 -2.20
N VAL A 117 16.37 -23.34 -3.24
CA VAL A 117 15.02 -23.89 -3.25
C VAL A 117 15.08 -25.30 -2.67
N ALA A 118 14.21 -25.62 -1.71
CA ALA A 118 14.09 -26.99 -1.22
C ALA A 118 13.57 -27.91 -2.34
N PRO A 119 14.05 -29.17 -2.45
CA PRO A 119 13.51 -30.12 -3.42
C PRO A 119 11.99 -30.25 -3.25
N GLY A 120 11.24 -30.09 -4.35
CA GLY A 120 9.77 -30.15 -4.34
C GLY A 120 9.05 -28.84 -4.00
N ALA A 121 9.75 -27.69 -3.93
CA ALA A 121 9.05 -26.42 -3.84
C ALA A 121 8.38 -26.07 -5.18
N GLU A 122 7.07 -25.81 -5.14
CA GLU A 122 6.27 -25.43 -6.29
C GLU A 122 5.75 -23.99 -6.17
N GLY A 123 5.17 -23.47 -7.25
CA GLY A 123 4.54 -22.16 -7.29
C GLY A 123 5.51 -21.01 -7.01
N GLU A 124 5.06 -19.99 -6.29
CA GLU A 124 5.82 -18.75 -6.11
C GLU A 124 7.17 -18.96 -5.40
N ARG A 125 7.32 -20.02 -4.59
CA ARG A 125 8.57 -20.35 -3.88
C ARG A 125 9.69 -20.83 -4.82
N ALA A 126 9.35 -21.41 -5.97
CA ALA A 126 10.33 -21.86 -6.97
C ALA A 126 10.86 -20.70 -7.83
N THR A 127 10.16 -19.56 -7.86
CA THR A 127 10.53 -18.41 -8.69
C THR A 127 11.77 -17.69 -8.14
N SER A 128 12.49 -16.99 -9.02
CA SER A 128 13.63 -16.14 -8.62
C SER A 128 13.24 -15.13 -7.53
N ALA A 129 12.07 -14.49 -7.65
CA ALA A 129 11.56 -13.56 -6.66
C ALA A 129 11.19 -14.23 -5.32
N GLY A 130 10.65 -15.45 -5.35
CA GLY A 130 10.29 -16.19 -4.13
C GLY A 130 11.48 -16.63 -3.28
N ARG A 131 12.67 -16.68 -3.87
CA ARG A 131 13.94 -17.05 -3.22
C ARG A 131 14.65 -15.87 -2.57
N VAL A 132 14.34 -14.64 -2.98
CA VAL A 132 14.97 -13.42 -2.48
C VAL A 132 14.44 -13.10 -1.08
N HIS A 133 15.32 -13.09 -0.09
CA HIS A 133 15.05 -12.68 1.27
C HIS A 133 15.74 -11.34 1.54
N LEU A 134 15.01 -10.41 2.13
CA LEU A 134 15.48 -9.09 2.50
C LEU A 134 15.81 -9.07 3.98
N SER A 135 16.89 -8.38 4.33
CA SER A 135 17.27 -8.09 5.71
C SER A 135 17.68 -6.63 5.84
N ILE A 136 17.49 -6.07 7.02
CA ILE A 136 17.94 -4.73 7.35
C ILE A 136 19.43 -4.74 7.67
N THR A 137 20.16 -3.71 7.24
CA THR A 137 21.57 -3.51 7.62
C THR A 137 21.68 -2.74 8.94
N PRO A 138 22.85 -2.72 9.60
CA PRO A 138 23.04 -1.88 10.79
C PRO A 138 22.75 -0.39 10.55
N SER A 139 23.20 0.17 9.42
CA SER A 139 22.90 1.56 9.04
C SER A 139 21.43 1.79 8.72
N GLY A 140 20.76 0.81 8.10
CA GLY A 140 19.32 0.83 7.89
C GLY A 140 18.53 0.87 9.20
N ARG A 141 18.94 0.06 10.18
CA ARG A 141 18.36 0.04 11.52
C ARG A 141 18.53 1.38 12.22
N GLU A 142 19.74 1.92 12.21
CA GLU A 142 20.05 3.22 12.80
C GLU A 142 19.21 4.34 12.18
N LEU A 143 19.08 4.35 10.84
CA LEU A 143 18.24 5.34 10.16
C LEU A 143 16.77 5.18 10.53
N PHE A 144 16.26 3.95 10.56
CA PHE A 144 14.89 3.66 10.98
C PHE A 144 14.63 4.17 12.40
N ASP A 145 15.55 3.93 13.34
CA ASP A 145 15.43 4.40 14.73
C ASP A 145 15.41 5.93 14.85
N LYS A 146 16.13 6.64 13.98
CA LYS A 146 16.12 8.11 13.95
C LYS A 146 14.82 8.67 13.37
N VAL A 147 14.28 8.04 12.33
CA VAL A 147 13.12 8.53 11.59
C VAL A 147 11.79 8.18 12.28
N MET A 148 11.67 6.95 12.79
CA MET A 148 10.42 6.38 13.30
C MET A 148 9.75 7.25 14.39
N PRO A 149 10.45 7.77 15.42
CA PRO A 149 9.82 8.59 16.45
C PRO A 149 9.17 9.86 15.91
N SER A 150 9.75 10.45 14.85
CA SER A 150 9.19 11.64 14.20
C SER A 150 7.86 11.32 13.51
N ILE A 151 7.82 10.18 12.80
CA ILE A 151 6.60 9.68 12.14
C ILE A 151 5.54 9.30 13.17
N GLN A 152 5.91 8.60 14.26
CA GLN A 152 5.00 8.22 15.32
C GLN A 152 4.30 9.42 15.96
N ARG A 153 5.03 10.52 16.21
CA ARG A 153 4.43 11.76 16.74
C ARG A 153 3.41 12.37 15.78
N GLU A 154 3.69 12.36 14.48
CA GLU A 154 2.74 12.85 13.48
C GLU A 154 1.51 11.95 13.37
N GLN A 155 1.69 10.63 13.39
CA GLN A 155 0.56 9.69 13.43
C GLN A 155 -0.28 9.84 14.69
N LEU A 156 0.35 10.08 15.85
CA LEU A 156 -0.36 10.34 17.10
C LEU A 156 -1.26 11.57 17.00
N ARG A 157 -0.81 12.65 16.35
CA ARG A 157 -1.62 13.85 16.14
C ARG A 157 -2.91 13.53 15.36
N LEU A 158 -2.81 12.73 14.29
CA LEU A 158 -3.99 12.30 13.54
C LEU A 158 -4.94 11.46 14.40
N VAL A 159 -4.40 10.54 15.20
CA VAL A 159 -5.19 9.72 16.14
C VAL A 159 -5.88 10.58 17.20
N GLN A 160 -5.23 11.64 17.67
CA GLN A 160 -5.76 12.56 18.68
C GLN A 160 -6.90 13.45 18.18
N LEU A 161 -7.08 13.60 16.86
CA LEU A 161 -8.24 14.29 16.30
C LEU A 161 -9.56 13.52 16.49
N MET A 162 -9.46 12.22 16.80
CA MET A 162 -10.61 11.33 16.95
C MET A 162 -10.79 10.92 18.40
N SER A 163 -12.04 10.91 18.86
CA SER A 163 -12.46 10.24 20.09
C SER A 163 -12.18 8.73 20.03
N ALA A 164 -12.22 8.08 21.20
CA ALA A 164 -12.05 6.63 21.27
C ALA A 164 -13.09 5.87 20.43
N GLU A 165 -14.31 6.40 20.30
CA GLU A 165 -15.36 5.77 19.52
C GLU A 165 -15.16 5.94 18.01
N GLU A 166 -14.82 7.16 17.56
CA GLU A 166 -14.52 7.42 16.14
C GLU A 166 -13.35 6.55 15.65
N ARG A 167 -12.32 6.32 16.49
CA ARG A 167 -11.21 5.40 16.18
C ARG A 167 -11.69 3.97 15.93
N ARG A 168 -12.66 3.48 16.72
CA ARG A 168 -13.23 2.14 16.52
C ARG A 168 -14.07 2.08 15.23
N ILE A 169 -14.84 3.13 14.96
CA ILE A 169 -15.68 3.23 13.76
C ILE A 169 -14.81 3.20 12.51
N ILE A 170 -13.79 4.07 12.42
CA ILE A 170 -12.95 4.15 11.22
C ILE A 170 -12.21 2.83 10.95
N ILE A 171 -11.69 2.16 11.98
CA ILE A 171 -11.03 0.85 11.84
C ILE A 171 -12.03 -0.21 11.36
N ARG A 172 -13.24 -0.24 11.93
CA ARG A 172 -14.29 -1.18 11.53
C ARG A 172 -14.69 -1.00 10.07
N LEU A 173 -14.90 0.24 9.64
CA LEU A 173 -15.28 0.57 8.26
C LEU A 173 -14.14 0.25 7.28
N ALA A 174 -12.91 0.63 7.61
CA ALA A 174 -11.74 0.32 6.80
C ALA A 174 -11.56 -1.19 6.60
N ARG A 175 -11.76 -2.00 7.65
CA ARG A 175 -11.70 -3.47 7.55
C ARG A 175 -12.76 -4.04 6.61
N ARG A 176 -14.01 -3.55 6.68
CA ARG A 176 -15.09 -3.98 5.78
C ARG A 176 -14.78 -3.64 4.33
N LEU A 177 -14.35 -2.41 4.07
CA LEU A 177 -13.98 -1.97 2.73
C LEU A 177 -12.78 -2.74 2.18
N PHE A 178 -11.77 -2.98 3.02
CA PHE A 178 -10.59 -3.75 2.63
C PHE A 178 -10.97 -5.18 2.24
N ALA A 179 -11.78 -5.87 3.05
CA ALA A 179 -12.24 -7.23 2.77
C ALA A 179 -12.97 -7.32 1.42
N GLN A 180 -13.96 -6.45 1.20
CA GLN A 180 -14.71 -6.36 -0.05
C GLN A 180 -13.79 -6.17 -1.27
N LEU A 181 -12.86 -5.22 -1.20
CA LEU A 181 -11.94 -4.92 -2.30
C LEU A 181 -10.93 -6.04 -2.57
N THR A 182 -10.59 -6.83 -1.54
CA THR A 182 -9.69 -7.99 -1.71
C THR A 182 -10.41 -9.21 -2.29
N GLU A 183 -11.65 -9.47 -1.90
CA GLU A 183 -12.46 -10.56 -2.46
C GLU A 183 -12.65 -10.38 -3.97
N GLU A 184 -13.03 -9.18 -4.42
CA GLU A 184 -13.15 -8.84 -5.85
C GLU A 184 -11.84 -9.02 -6.65
N ARG A 185 -10.69 -8.91 -5.98
CA ARG A 185 -9.37 -9.09 -6.57
C ARG A 185 -8.98 -10.57 -6.63
N GLY A 186 -9.36 -11.34 -5.62
CA GLY A 186 -9.23 -12.80 -5.57
C GLY A 186 -10.07 -13.47 -6.66
N ASP A 187 -11.32 -13.05 -6.84
CA ASP A 187 -12.21 -13.60 -7.88
C ASP A 187 -11.72 -13.27 -9.30
N ARG A 188 -11.15 -12.07 -9.49
CA ARG A 188 -10.54 -11.67 -10.78
C ARG A 188 -9.20 -12.36 -11.06
N ALA A 189 -8.42 -12.72 -10.04
CA ALA A 189 -7.20 -13.52 -10.21
C ALA A 189 -7.53 -15.00 -10.49
N SER A 190 -8.53 -15.56 -9.80
CA SER A 190 -9.03 -16.92 -10.01
C SER A 190 -9.71 -17.11 -11.37
N SER A 191 -10.44 -16.10 -11.87
CA SER A 191 -11.08 -16.14 -13.21
C SER A 191 -10.12 -15.90 -14.38
N ARG A 192 -8.97 -15.24 -14.17
CA ARG A 192 -7.90 -15.12 -15.18
C ARG A 192 -6.99 -16.34 -15.26
N GLY A 193 -6.98 -17.21 -14.25
CA GLY A 193 -6.17 -18.43 -14.19
C GLY A 193 -6.74 -19.65 -14.93
N PHE A 194 -7.97 -19.59 -15.45
CA PHE A 194 -8.66 -20.78 -15.98
C PHE A 194 -9.06 -20.70 -17.47
N ARG A 195 -8.83 -19.56 -18.14
CA ARG A 195 -9.20 -19.40 -19.57
C ARG A 195 -8.04 -19.51 -20.56
N GLY A 196 -6.82 -19.81 -20.09
CA GLY A 196 -5.61 -19.88 -20.91
C GLY A 196 -5.23 -21.27 -21.43
N GLU A 197 -5.69 -22.37 -20.81
CA GLU A 197 -5.22 -23.73 -21.16
C GLU A 197 -6.31 -24.67 -21.67
N ALA A 198 -7.59 -24.28 -21.62
CA ALA A 198 -8.70 -25.09 -22.14
C ALA A 198 -9.02 -24.85 -23.63
N GLY A 199 -8.37 -23.86 -24.27
CA GLY A 199 -8.59 -23.51 -25.69
C GLY A 199 -7.61 -24.14 -26.67
N GLU A 200 -6.40 -24.50 -26.24
CA GLU A 200 -5.34 -25.02 -27.13
C GLU A 200 -5.31 -26.55 -27.24
N LEU A 201 -5.92 -27.28 -26.29
CA LEU A 201 -6.01 -28.75 -26.35
C LEU A 201 -7.18 -29.26 -27.22
N ALA A 202 -8.15 -28.41 -27.57
CA ALA A 202 -9.26 -28.78 -28.46
C ALA A 202 -8.93 -28.59 -29.95
N ALA A 203 -7.89 -27.82 -30.29
CA ALA A 203 -7.46 -27.61 -31.68
C ALA A 203 -6.40 -28.63 -32.15
N ALA A 204 -5.67 -29.26 -31.22
CA ALA A 204 -4.63 -30.25 -31.53
C ALA A 204 -5.15 -31.71 -31.64
N ALA A 205 -6.45 -31.95 -31.41
CA ALA A 205 -7.06 -33.26 -31.53
C ALA A 205 -7.85 -33.47 -32.84
N ASN A 206 -7.80 -32.50 -33.76
CA ASN A 206 -8.53 -32.53 -35.04
C ASN A 206 -7.66 -32.13 -36.25
N SER A 207 -6.35 -32.40 -36.20
CA SER A 207 -5.43 -32.30 -37.35
C SER A 207 -4.55 -33.53 -37.45
#